data_AF-A0A357EYT7-F1
#
_entry.id   AF-A0A357EYT7-F1
#
_cell.length_a   1.000
_cell.length_b   1.000
_cell.length_c   1.000
_cell.angle_alpha   90.00
_cell.angle_beta   90.00
_cell.angle_gamma   90.00
#
_symmetry.space_group_name_H-M   'P 1'
#
loop_
_entity.id
_entity.type
_entity.pdbx_description
1 polymer ?
#
loop_
_entity_poly.entity_id
_entity_poly.type
_entity_poly.pdbx_seq_one_letter_code
_entity_poly.pdbx_strand_id
1 'polypeptide(L)'
;DSDRAKSAELISTLRRSKIEVKQAQSSFSTATAHTYLEKDSRPVSKTFPAGAYIVDLDQPQRILIKSILEPDTPQDQAFVDDNMARFRRNQMRGKGQQKEDYGFYDLTAWSLPLAFGVETWWTEDAGNVASNPVSVQSLADAGRGSVNGRAQVAYIIPYDSDASGAMALKLVQKGFRVAVANRKLNAGGRNWDSGTFVVRISRNPDTIHEAISNFAREMGVNVVAVNSGFSDEGDTSIGGEAVNSLQPAKIAVAIDDGLDIESFGSIWWTFDQYGIEFTPMTIANVRGGGLRDYNVLILPDGSAGRYMAAFGQGGVARLKEWVSNGGTLITIRGASVFAALKDVALTSAKLVGSEEDDQKGKAAEEKPAPPPTASPSPARADKRPTPTPEPVEEPRSERSPLLDSSLPPIASPSADANKVPEFLPGSIMRATVDRTVYLNYGVTQDEIPVLLASGFFFRYSREGSNALVFDAAPKKPLTVSGFVWEGNTENLLKGTAYLMDEKMGQGHVILFA
;
A
#
# COMPACT_ATOMS: atom_id res chain seq x y z
N ASP A 1 1.19 -6.46 19.83
CA ASP A 1 0.47 -6.04 18.62
C ASP A 1 -0.94 -5.59 18.98
N SER A 2 -1.40 -4.51 18.34
CA SER A 2 -2.78 -4.03 18.41
C SER A 2 -3.73 -4.90 17.59
N ASP A 3 -3.25 -5.52 16.49
CA ASP A 3 -4.05 -6.40 15.64
C ASP A 3 -3.75 -7.88 15.94
N ARG A 4 -4.47 -8.42 16.93
CA ARG A 4 -4.32 -9.83 17.34
C ARG A 4 -4.74 -10.81 16.25
N ALA A 5 -5.73 -10.45 15.43
CA ALA A 5 -6.24 -11.31 14.38
C ALA A 5 -5.16 -11.52 13.30
N LYS A 6 -4.52 -10.42 12.88
CA LYS A 6 -3.43 -10.46 11.89
C LYS A 6 -2.19 -11.21 12.40
N SER A 7 -1.81 -10.97 13.66
CA SER A 7 -0.79 -11.78 14.33
C SER A 7 -1.14 -13.28 14.33
N ALA A 8 -2.38 -13.64 14.71
CA ALA A 8 -2.84 -15.03 14.72
C ALA A 8 -2.86 -15.67 13.33
N GLU A 9 -3.18 -14.89 12.29
CA GLU A 9 -3.13 -15.33 10.89
C GLU A 9 -1.70 -15.66 10.43
N LEU A 10 -0.74 -14.78 10.72
CA LEU A 10 0.67 -15.06 10.45
C LEU A 10 1.11 -16.35 11.15
N ILE A 11 0.81 -16.48 12.46
CA ILE A 11 1.17 -17.69 13.20
C ILE A 11 0.46 -18.95 12.65
N SER A 12 -0.78 -18.83 12.20
CA SER A 12 -1.50 -19.91 11.53
C SER A 12 -0.78 -20.34 10.25
N THR A 13 -0.32 -19.38 9.44
CA THR A 13 0.49 -19.63 8.24
C THR A 13 1.80 -20.35 8.57
N LEU A 14 2.54 -19.90 9.58
CA LEU A 14 3.78 -20.55 10.00
C LEU A 14 3.54 -21.99 10.45
N ARG A 15 2.47 -22.24 11.23
CA ARG A 15 2.13 -23.59 11.69
C ARG A 15 1.68 -24.51 10.55
N ARG A 16 1.01 -24.00 9.51
CA ARG A 16 0.72 -24.78 8.29
C ARG A 16 2.00 -25.25 7.60
N SER A 17 3.05 -24.45 7.67
CA SER A 17 4.41 -24.80 7.21
C SER A 17 5.20 -25.64 8.22
N LYS A 18 4.54 -26.18 9.26
CA LYS A 18 5.14 -27.00 10.33
C LYS A 18 6.24 -26.27 11.13
N ILE A 19 6.20 -24.94 11.15
CA ILE A 19 7.05 -24.14 12.03
C ILE A 19 6.43 -24.17 13.44
N GLU A 20 7.26 -24.53 14.41
CA GLU A 20 6.90 -24.51 15.82
C GLU A 20 6.91 -23.07 16.32
N VAL A 21 5.81 -22.68 16.96
CA VAL A 21 5.63 -21.36 17.57
C VAL A 21 5.24 -21.56 19.03
N LYS A 22 5.88 -20.82 19.93
CA LYS A 22 5.56 -20.78 21.35
C LYS A 22 4.90 -19.44 21.70
N GLN A 23 4.19 -19.39 22.81
CA GLN A 23 3.60 -18.16 23.36
C GLN A 23 4.13 -17.94 24.78
N ALA A 24 4.63 -16.74 25.04
CA ALA A 24 5.17 -16.35 26.35
C ALA A 24 4.08 -16.39 27.43
N GLN A 25 4.36 -17.03 28.56
CA GLN A 25 3.45 -17.11 29.70
C GLN A 25 3.48 -15.84 30.56
N SER A 26 4.63 -15.17 30.58
CA SER A 26 4.87 -13.94 31.33
C SER A 26 5.65 -12.95 30.48
N SER A 27 5.72 -11.70 30.90
CA SER A 27 6.66 -10.75 30.30
C SER A 27 8.10 -11.22 30.49
N PHE A 28 8.95 -10.92 29.52
CA PHE A 28 10.39 -11.22 29.56
C PHE A 28 11.19 -10.10 28.92
N SER A 29 12.47 -9.99 29.26
CA SER A 29 13.35 -8.93 28.76
C SER A 29 14.60 -9.53 28.11
N THR A 30 15.09 -8.85 27.09
CA THR A 30 16.38 -9.12 26.42
C THR A 30 17.19 -7.82 26.38
N ALA A 31 18.52 -7.95 26.28
CA ALA A 31 19.42 -6.82 26.07
C ALA A 31 19.79 -6.64 24.59
N THR A 32 19.46 -7.61 23.74
CA THR A 32 19.93 -7.74 22.36
C THR A 32 18.77 -7.88 21.38
N ALA A 33 17.72 -7.05 21.55
CA ALA A 33 16.62 -7.00 20.60
C ALA A 33 16.94 -6.08 19.42
N HIS A 34 16.53 -6.50 18.23
CA HIS A 34 16.68 -5.77 16.99
C HIS A 34 15.31 -5.60 16.33
N THR A 35 15.02 -4.38 15.88
CA THR A 35 13.74 -4.07 15.23
C THR A 35 13.78 -4.50 13.77
N TYR A 36 12.65 -4.97 13.26
CA TYR A 36 12.48 -5.27 11.83
C TYR A 36 12.31 -4.01 10.98
N LEU A 37 12.02 -2.87 11.61
CA LEU A 37 11.80 -1.61 10.91
C LEU A 37 13.10 -0.91 10.52
N GLU A 38 14.27 -1.46 10.83
CA GLU A 38 15.56 -0.85 10.50
C GLU A 38 16.57 -1.95 10.16
N LYS A 39 17.10 -1.88 8.93
CA LYS A 39 18.18 -2.75 8.46
C LYS A 39 19.41 -2.57 9.34
N ASP A 40 19.99 -3.68 9.79
CA ASP A 40 21.16 -3.73 10.67
C ASP A 40 20.99 -2.89 11.96
N SER A 41 19.76 -2.85 12.50
CA SER A 41 19.47 -2.09 13.72
C SER A 41 20.40 -2.46 14.87
N ARG A 42 20.82 -1.47 15.66
CA ARG A 42 21.64 -1.72 16.86
C ARG A 42 20.83 -2.50 17.90
N PRO A 43 21.48 -3.38 18.68
CA PRO A 43 20.81 -4.08 19.77
C PRO A 43 20.30 -3.08 20.81
N VAL A 44 19.07 -3.29 21.26
CA VAL A 44 18.45 -2.52 22.35
C VAL A 44 17.89 -3.45 23.40
N SER A 45 17.85 -2.97 24.65
CA SER A 45 17.09 -3.67 25.68
C SER A 45 15.59 -3.47 25.46
N LYS A 46 14.85 -4.57 25.43
CA LYS A 46 13.40 -4.56 25.25
C LYS A 46 12.73 -5.56 26.17
N THR A 47 11.58 -5.17 26.71
CA THR A 47 10.67 -6.05 27.45
C THR A 47 9.49 -6.41 26.55
N PHE A 48 9.26 -7.69 26.37
CA PHE A 48 8.12 -8.23 25.65
C PHE A 48 7.00 -8.61 26.63
N PRO A 49 5.73 -8.38 26.28
CA PRO A 49 4.61 -8.70 27.15
C PRO A 49 4.34 -10.21 27.20
N ALA A 50 3.59 -10.64 28.22
CA ALA A 50 2.97 -11.95 28.21
C ALA A 50 2.06 -12.10 26.97
N GLY A 51 1.99 -13.31 26.41
CA GLY A 51 1.24 -13.58 25.18
C GLY A 51 2.00 -13.31 23.89
N ALA A 52 3.22 -12.77 23.93
CA ALA A 52 4.06 -12.63 22.75
C ALA A 52 4.35 -13.99 22.10
N TYR A 53 4.26 -14.05 20.77
CA TYR A 53 4.64 -15.23 20.00
C TYR A 53 6.15 -15.29 19.82
N ILE A 54 6.70 -16.50 19.93
CA ILE A 54 8.14 -16.77 19.87
C ILE A 54 8.36 -17.86 18.83
N VAL A 55 9.22 -17.58 17.86
CA VAL A 55 9.69 -18.55 16.87
C VAL A 55 11.17 -18.80 17.13
N ASP A 56 11.48 -19.99 17.60
CA ASP A 56 12.85 -20.40 17.89
C ASP A 56 13.53 -20.92 16.59
N LEU A 57 14.82 -20.65 16.39
CA LEU A 57 15.58 -21.21 15.28
C LEU A 57 16.12 -22.61 15.59
N ASP A 58 16.06 -23.07 16.84
CA ASP A 58 16.39 -24.44 17.24
C ASP A 58 15.27 -25.43 16.87
N GLN A 59 14.98 -25.51 15.57
CA GLN A 59 14.01 -26.45 15.00
C GLN A 59 14.39 -26.82 13.56
N PRO A 60 13.91 -27.96 13.02
CA PRO A 60 14.25 -28.40 11.67
C PRO A 60 13.92 -27.39 10.57
N GLN A 61 12.89 -26.55 10.79
CA GLN A 61 12.44 -25.54 9.83
C GLN A 61 13.31 -24.27 9.80
N ARG A 62 14.45 -24.20 10.51
CA ARG A 62 15.28 -23.00 10.62
C ARG A 62 15.60 -22.31 9.29
N ILE A 63 15.84 -23.07 8.22
CA ILE A 63 16.16 -22.54 6.89
C ILE A 63 14.94 -21.83 6.30
N LEU A 64 13.76 -22.46 6.39
CA LEU A 64 12.51 -21.87 5.94
C LEU A 64 12.16 -20.63 6.77
N ILE A 65 12.31 -20.70 8.10
CA ILE A 65 12.08 -19.57 9.02
C ILE A 65 12.96 -18.39 8.61
N LYS A 66 14.26 -18.63 8.41
CA LYS A 66 15.21 -17.61 7.93
C LYS A 66 14.78 -17.02 6.58
N SER A 67 14.28 -17.85 5.68
CA SER A 67 13.88 -17.40 4.33
C SER A 67 12.64 -16.51 4.32
N ILE A 68 11.69 -16.69 5.26
CA ILE A 68 10.39 -15.99 5.24
C ILE A 68 10.20 -14.98 6.36
N LEU A 69 10.98 -15.10 7.45
CA LEU A 69 10.89 -14.23 8.63
C LEU A 69 12.11 -13.33 8.79
N GLU A 70 13.15 -13.38 7.95
CA GLU A 70 14.23 -12.40 8.12
C GLU A 70 13.75 -10.97 7.84
N PRO A 71 14.33 -9.96 8.52
CA PRO A 71 13.98 -8.56 8.26
C PRO A 71 14.43 -8.12 6.86
N ASP A 72 15.49 -8.70 6.32
CA ASP A 72 16.07 -8.40 5.01
C ASP A 72 16.56 -9.67 4.34
N THR A 73 16.52 -9.70 3.01
CA THR A 73 17.00 -10.82 2.19
C THR A 73 18.24 -10.38 1.43
N PRO A 74 19.45 -10.58 1.99
CA PRO A 74 20.66 -10.11 1.34
C PRO A 74 20.86 -10.83 0.01
N GLN A 75 21.06 -10.04 -1.05
CA GLN A 75 21.38 -10.54 -2.37
C GLN A 75 22.88 -10.85 -2.46
N ASP A 76 23.26 -11.80 -3.32
CA ASP A 76 24.67 -12.09 -3.57
C ASP A 76 25.42 -10.82 -4.04
N GLN A 77 26.59 -10.55 -3.47
CA GLN A 77 27.31 -9.31 -3.73
C GLN A 77 27.73 -9.18 -5.19
N ALA A 78 28.18 -10.27 -5.83
CA ALA A 78 28.59 -10.22 -7.23
C ALA A 78 27.38 -9.97 -8.15
N PHE A 79 26.22 -10.53 -7.80
CA PHE A 79 24.96 -10.24 -8.47
C PHE A 79 24.54 -8.77 -8.31
N VAL A 80 24.64 -8.21 -7.11
CA VAL A 80 24.38 -6.78 -6.84
C VAL A 80 25.31 -5.89 -7.65
N ASP A 81 26.61 -6.19 -7.64
CA ASP A 81 27.63 -5.41 -8.33
C ASP A 81 27.43 -5.42 -9.85
N ASP A 82 27.07 -6.56 -10.43
CA ASP A 82 26.75 -6.67 -11.86
C ASP A 82 25.53 -5.81 -12.22
N ASN A 83 24.45 -5.89 -11.45
CA ASN A 83 23.25 -5.08 -11.67
C ASN A 83 23.53 -3.58 -11.50
N MET A 84 24.33 -3.20 -10.52
CA MET A 84 24.78 -1.81 -10.33
C MET A 84 25.64 -1.33 -11.51
N ALA A 85 26.49 -2.20 -12.08
CA ALA A 85 27.27 -1.87 -13.26
C ALA A 85 26.37 -1.70 -14.51
N ARG A 86 25.39 -2.58 -14.70
CA ARG A 86 24.35 -2.44 -15.75
C ARG A 86 23.57 -1.14 -15.57
N PHE A 87 23.20 -0.81 -14.33
CA PHE A 87 22.51 0.44 -14.01
C PHE A 87 23.33 1.66 -14.42
N ARG A 88 24.60 1.73 -14.00
CA ARG A 88 25.51 2.82 -14.39
C ARG A 88 25.68 2.92 -15.91
N ARG A 89 25.78 1.79 -16.61
CA ARG A 89 25.83 1.77 -18.09
C ARG A 89 24.52 2.27 -18.71
N ASN A 90 23.38 1.83 -18.21
CA ASN A 90 22.05 2.27 -18.67
C ASN A 90 21.85 3.78 -18.47
N GLN A 91 22.37 4.34 -17.38
CA GLN A 91 22.36 5.78 -17.14
C GLN A 91 23.20 6.56 -18.16
N MET A 92 24.26 5.97 -18.71
CA MET A 92 25.10 6.60 -19.76
C MET A 92 24.54 6.42 -21.17
N ARG A 93 23.54 5.55 -21.38
CA ARG A 93 22.93 5.31 -22.69
C ARG A 93 21.97 6.44 -23.05
N GLY A 94 22.00 6.84 -24.32
CA GLY A 94 21.13 7.91 -24.82
C GLY A 94 19.65 7.55 -24.78
N LYS A 95 18.78 8.57 -24.82
CA LYS A 95 17.33 8.40 -24.86
C LYS A 95 16.91 7.51 -26.05
N GLY A 96 16.09 6.49 -25.76
CA GLY A 96 15.61 5.54 -26.78
C GLY A 96 16.62 4.49 -27.22
N GLN A 97 17.83 4.48 -26.66
CA GLN A 97 18.75 3.36 -26.82
C GLN A 97 18.24 2.18 -25.98
N GLN A 98 18.45 0.97 -26.49
CA GLN A 98 18.15 -0.25 -25.74
C GLN A 98 18.96 -0.24 -24.45
N LYS A 99 18.30 -0.39 -23.31
CA LYS A 99 18.94 -0.59 -22.01
C LYS A 99 19.27 -2.08 -21.82
N GLU A 100 20.24 -2.37 -20.97
CA GLU A 100 20.50 -3.72 -20.47
C GLU A 100 19.43 -4.10 -19.46
N ASP A 101 18.93 -5.33 -19.55
CA ASP A 101 18.02 -5.88 -18.57
C ASP A 101 18.75 -6.17 -17.26
N TYR A 102 18.07 -5.94 -16.14
CA TYR A 102 18.56 -6.33 -14.82
C TYR A 102 18.29 -7.81 -14.56
N GLY A 103 19.09 -8.44 -13.71
CA GLY A 103 19.01 -9.86 -13.40
C GLY A 103 17.95 -10.24 -12.36
N PHE A 104 17.13 -9.30 -11.88
CA PHE A 104 16.11 -9.58 -10.87
C PHE A 104 14.94 -10.34 -11.48
N TYR A 105 14.68 -11.54 -10.96
CA TYR A 105 13.54 -12.37 -11.36
C TYR A 105 12.30 -12.14 -10.47
N ASP A 106 12.51 -11.79 -9.21
CA ASP A 106 11.46 -11.66 -8.19
C ASP A 106 11.73 -10.44 -7.27
N LEU A 107 10.84 -10.21 -6.31
CA LEU A 107 10.98 -9.24 -5.24
C LEU A 107 12.24 -9.49 -4.43
N THR A 108 12.85 -8.41 -3.92
CA THR A 108 14.09 -8.47 -3.13
C THR A 108 13.86 -8.35 -1.63
N ALA A 109 12.66 -7.96 -1.21
CA ALA A 109 12.26 -7.90 0.19
C ALA A 109 11.29 -9.05 0.56
N TRP A 110 11.81 -10.18 1.01
CA TRP A 110 11.03 -11.33 1.48
C TRP A 110 10.94 -11.36 3.01
N SER A 111 10.06 -10.52 3.56
CA SER A 111 9.81 -10.48 5.01
C SER A 111 8.30 -10.56 5.28
N LEU A 112 7.81 -11.75 5.62
CA LEU A 112 6.40 -11.95 5.97
C LEU A 112 5.96 -11.06 7.15
N PRO A 113 6.74 -10.88 8.23
CA PRO A 113 6.31 -10.03 9.32
C PRO A 113 6.09 -8.57 8.91
N LEU A 114 6.96 -8.04 8.05
CA LEU A 114 6.80 -6.68 7.51
C LEU A 114 5.62 -6.61 6.54
N ALA A 115 5.41 -7.61 5.69
CA ALA A 115 4.28 -7.67 4.76
C ALA A 115 2.93 -7.79 5.49
N PHE A 116 2.89 -8.54 6.59
CA PHE A 116 1.74 -8.59 7.50
C PHE A 116 1.62 -7.32 8.36
N GLY A 117 2.63 -6.44 8.40
CA GLY A 117 2.59 -5.23 9.23
C GLY A 117 2.49 -5.51 10.73
N VAL A 118 3.01 -6.66 11.19
CA VAL A 118 2.98 -7.05 12.61
C VAL A 118 4.24 -6.61 13.34
N GLU A 119 4.11 -6.14 14.59
CA GLU A 119 5.28 -5.72 15.39
C GLU A 119 6.20 -6.92 15.68
N THR A 120 7.38 -6.93 15.08
CA THR A 120 8.31 -8.06 15.14
C THR A 120 9.73 -7.62 15.47
N TRP A 121 10.40 -8.48 16.23
CA TRP A 121 11.77 -8.30 16.72
C TRP A 121 12.52 -9.62 16.60
N TRP A 122 13.82 -9.56 16.37
CA TRP A 122 14.71 -10.72 16.54
C TRP A 122 15.68 -10.42 17.68
N THR A 123 16.15 -11.49 18.33
CA THR A 123 17.02 -11.38 19.50
C THR A 123 18.27 -12.25 19.29
N GLU A 124 19.43 -11.79 19.77
CA GLU A 124 20.66 -12.60 19.76
C GLU A 124 20.65 -13.66 20.87
N ASP A 125 19.92 -13.38 21.96
CA ASP A 125 19.65 -14.34 23.02
C ASP A 125 18.26 -14.96 22.89
N ALA A 126 18.14 -16.25 23.23
CA ALA A 126 16.85 -16.92 23.30
C ALA A 126 16.14 -16.65 24.64
N GLY A 127 16.88 -16.17 25.65
CA GLY A 127 16.46 -16.17 27.05
C GLY A 127 16.03 -17.56 27.54
N ASN A 128 15.69 -17.69 28.83
CA ASN A 128 14.94 -18.85 29.30
C ASN A 128 13.48 -18.40 29.47
N VAL A 129 12.74 -18.31 28.37
CA VAL A 129 11.38 -17.74 28.36
C VAL A 129 10.36 -18.83 28.69
N ALA A 130 9.69 -18.67 29.84
CA ALA A 130 8.54 -19.48 30.20
C ALA A 130 7.46 -19.35 29.11
N SER A 131 7.25 -20.41 28.33
CA SER A 131 6.43 -20.38 27.12
C SER A 131 5.77 -21.74 26.86
N ASN A 132 4.59 -21.70 26.24
CA ASN A 132 3.84 -22.90 25.83
C ASN A 132 3.77 -23.02 24.31
N PRO A 133 3.79 -24.22 23.73
CA PRO A 133 3.50 -24.41 22.31
C PRO A 133 2.13 -23.83 21.95
N VAL A 134 2.06 -23.12 20.82
CA VAL A 134 0.81 -22.58 20.29
C VAL A 134 -0.03 -23.73 19.74
N SER A 135 -1.27 -23.85 20.25
CA SER A 135 -2.24 -24.84 19.80
C SER A 135 -3.17 -24.27 18.71
N VAL A 136 -3.80 -25.16 17.93
CA VAL A 136 -4.86 -24.76 16.97
C VAL A 136 -6.00 -24.05 17.71
N GLN A 137 -6.39 -24.57 18.88
CA GLN A 137 -7.48 -24.02 19.67
C GLN A 137 -7.15 -22.60 20.18
N SER A 138 -5.94 -22.39 20.72
CA SER A 138 -5.53 -21.06 21.20
C SER A 138 -5.48 -20.02 20.08
N LEU A 139 -5.13 -20.41 18.85
CA LEU A 139 -5.19 -19.50 17.69
C LEU A 139 -6.63 -19.21 17.28
N ALA A 140 -7.48 -20.23 17.24
CA ALA A 140 -8.89 -20.04 16.95
C ALA A 140 -9.57 -19.12 17.98
N ASP A 141 -9.21 -19.25 19.26
CA ASP A 141 -9.73 -18.38 20.32
C ASP A 141 -9.13 -16.98 20.28
N ALA A 142 -7.85 -16.83 19.92
CA ALA A 142 -7.22 -15.52 19.72
C ALA A 142 -7.82 -14.76 18.51
N GLY A 143 -8.26 -15.49 17.49
CA GLY A 143 -8.93 -14.95 16.31
C GLY A 143 -10.43 -14.73 16.48
N ARG A 144 -11.01 -14.99 17.66
CA ARG A 144 -12.43 -14.73 17.96
C ARG A 144 -12.60 -13.39 18.66
N GLY A 145 -13.57 -12.62 18.18
CA GLY A 145 -13.97 -11.37 18.81
C GLY A 145 -15.02 -11.59 19.88
N SER A 146 -15.45 -10.49 20.50
CA SER A 146 -16.38 -10.51 21.60
C SER A 146 -17.39 -9.37 21.51
N VAL A 147 -18.53 -9.53 22.17
CA VAL A 147 -19.49 -8.46 22.41
C VAL A 147 -19.77 -8.42 23.90
N ASN A 148 -19.53 -7.28 24.56
CA ASN A 148 -19.63 -7.18 26.03
C ASN A 148 -21.08 -7.06 26.56
N GLY A 149 -22.10 -7.30 25.73
CA GLY A 149 -23.50 -7.28 26.14
C GLY A 149 -24.47 -6.97 25.01
N ARG A 150 -25.75 -6.84 25.35
CA ARG A 150 -26.79 -6.33 24.45
C ARG A 150 -26.91 -4.82 24.60
N ALA A 151 -26.68 -4.08 23.51
CA ALA A 151 -26.77 -2.63 23.52
C ALA A 151 -28.23 -2.15 23.61
N GLN A 152 -28.47 -1.07 24.34
CA GLN A 152 -29.76 -0.36 24.32
C GLN A 152 -29.72 0.87 23.41
N VAL A 153 -28.53 1.48 23.22
CA VAL A 153 -28.38 2.71 22.43
C VAL A 153 -27.60 2.45 21.15
N ALA A 154 -26.37 1.93 21.26
CA ALA A 154 -25.54 1.64 20.11
C ALA A 154 -24.49 0.56 20.41
N TYR A 155 -24.02 -0.09 19.34
CA TYR A 155 -22.75 -0.81 19.36
C TYR A 155 -21.64 0.09 18.84
N ILE A 156 -20.48 0.01 19.49
CA ILE A 156 -19.25 0.67 19.11
C ILE A 156 -18.26 -0.38 18.61
N ILE A 157 -17.75 -0.19 17.39
CA ILE A 157 -16.77 -1.05 16.75
C ILE A 157 -15.51 -0.19 16.52
N PRO A 158 -14.46 -0.36 17.34
CA PRO A 158 -13.20 0.35 17.15
C PRO A 158 -12.59 -0.05 15.80
N TYR A 159 -12.05 0.92 15.07
CA TYR A 159 -11.32 0.60 13.84
C TYR A 159 -9.85 0.38 14.18
N ASP A 160 -9.53 -0.75 14.77
CA ASP A 160 -8.19 -1.13 15.25
C ASP A 160 -7.60 -2.35 14.54
N SER A 161 -8.33 -2.90 13.57
CA SER A 161 -7.94 -4.03 12.73
C SER A 161 -8.62 -3.94 11.36
N ASP A 162 -8.06 -4.64 10.37
CA ASP A 162 -8.66 -4.75 9.04
C ASP A 162 -10.04 -5.42 9.10
N ALA A 163 -10.19 -6.39 10.01
CA ALA A 163 -11.44 -7.08 10.25
C ALA A 163 -12.56 -6.16 10.76
N SER A 164 -12.24 -5.12 11.54
CA SER A 164 -13.22 -4.11 11.97
C SER A 164 -13.80 -3.34 10.79
N GLY A 165 -12.96 -2.95 9.83
CA GLY A 165 -13.39 -2.30 8.59
C GLY A 165 -14.23 -3.24 7.71
N ALA A 166 -13.78 -4.49 7.54
CA ALA A 166 -14.52 -5.51 6.81
C ALA A 166 -15.89 -5.81 7.45
N MET A 167 -15.97 -5.88 8.78
CA MET A 167 -17.23 -6.08 9.51
C MET A 167 -18.20 -4.91 9.27
N ALA A 168 -17.71 -3.67 9.32
CA ALA A 168 -18.53 -2.50 9.02
C ALA A 168 -19.08 -2.54 7.59
N LEU A 169 -18.25 -2.91 6.61
CA LEU A 169 -18.66 -3.04 5.22
C LEU A 169 -19.72 -4.14 5.03
N LYS A 170 -19.48 -5.32 5.62
CA LYS A 170 -20.40 -6.47 5.57
C LYS A 170 -21.76 -6.13 6.19
N LEU A 171 -21.79 -5.39 7.31
CA LEU A 171 -23.02 -4.89 7.92
C LEU A 171 -23.79 -3.97 6.96
N VAL A 172 -23.11 -3.01 6.33
CA VAL A 172 -23.75 -2.08 5.38
C VAL A 172 -24.26 -2.82 4.14
N GLN A 173 -23.51 -3.78 3.60
CA GLN A 173 -23.92 -4.62 2.48
C GLN A 173 -25.15 -5.48 2.80
N LYS A 174 -25.31 -5.92 4.06
CA LYS A 174 -26.52 -6.60 4.56
C LYS A 174 -27.69 -5.64 4.86
N GLY A 175 -27.55 -4.35 4.56
CA GLY A 175 -28.61 -3.35 4.70
C GLY A 175 -28.72 -2.73 6.09
N PHE A 176 -27.78 -3.01 6.99
CA PHE A 176 -27.72 -2.34 8.29
C PHE A 176 -27.14 -0.93 8.15
N ARG A 177 -27.64 -0.01 8.99
CA ARG A 177 -27.15 1.36 9.08
C ARG A 177 -25.98 1.43 10.04
N VAL A 178 -24.79 1.62 9.47
CA VAL A 178 -23.55 1.88 10.19
C VAL A 178 -23.16 3.34 9.99
N ALA A 179 -22.59 3.96 11.02
CA ALA A 179 -21.98 5.29 10.93
C ALA A 179 -20.51 5.22 11.34
N VAL A 180 -19.73 6.23 10.99
CA VAL A 180 -18.32 6.38 11.36
C VAL A 180 -18.13 7.74 12.04
N ALA A 181 -17.34 7.77 13.11
CA ALA A 181 -16.95 9.00 13.78
C ALA A 181 -15.71 9.59 13.09
N ASN A 182 -15.81 10.79 12.52
CA ASN A 182 -14.67 11.47 11.87
C ASN A 182 -13.78 12.27 12.86
N ARG A 183 -14.19 12.32 14.13
CA ARG A 183 -13.44 12.86 15.26
C ARG A 183 -13.47 11.85 16.40
N LYS A 184 -12.71 12.11 17.47
CA LYS A 184 -12.78 11.31 18.69
C LYS A 184 -14.23 11.27 19.21
N LEU A 185 -14.71 10.07 19.53
CA LEU A 185 -16.08 9.82 19.98
C LEU A 185 -16.08 9.55 21.49
N ASN A 186 -16.95 10.20 22.24
CA ASN A 186 -17.21 9.86 23.63
C ASN A 186 -18.47 8.98 23.71
N ALA A 187 -18.33 7.75 24.19
CA ALA A 187 -19.44 6.81 24.32
C ALA A 187 -19.17 5.73 25.37
N GLY A 188 -20.12 5.55 26.29
CA GLY A 188 -20.04 4.52 27.34
C GLY A 188 -18.92 4.76 28.36
N GLY A 189 -18.73 6.03 28.78
CA GLY A 189 -17.73 6.41 29.79
C GLY A 189 -16.29 6.43 29.31
N ARG A 190 -16.03 6.42 28.00
CA ARG A 190 -14.68 6.52 27.44
C ARG A 190 -14.62 7.21 26.08
N ASN A 191 -13.40 7.62 25.73
CA ASN A 191 -13.06 8.18 24.44
C ASN A 191 -12.58 7.09 23.46
N TRP A 192 -12.97 7.27 22.21
CA TRP A 192 -12.68 6.41 21.08
C TRP A 192 -12.03 7.23 19.98
N ASP A 193 -11.07 6.63 19.25
CA ASP A 193 -10.38 7.34 18.18
C ASP A 193 -11.27 7.57 16.96
N SER A 194 -10.90 8.55 16.13
CA SER A 194 -11.53 8.77 14.83
C SER A 194 -11.45 7.52 13.95
N GLY A 195 -12.48 7.28 13.16
CA GLY A 195 -12.68 6.04 12.42
C GLY A 195 -13.55 5.01 13.11
N THR A 196 -13.83 5.19 14.41
CA THR A 196 -14.69 4.27 15.16
C THR A 196 -16.09 4.20 14.54
N PHE A 197 -16.57 2.97 14.30
CA PHE A 197 -17.89 2.74 13.78
C PHE A 197 -18.94 2.70 14.89
N VAL A 198 -20.12 3.23 14.56
CA VAL A 198 -21.26 3.39 15.46
C VAL A 198 -22.49 2.76 14.80
N VAL A 199 -23.05 1.74 15.44
CA VAL A 199 -24.27 1.07 15.00
C VAL A 199 -25.39 1.39 15.98
N ARG A 200 -26.22 2.38 15.63
CA ARG A 200 -27.33 2.84 16.49
C ARG A 200 -28.48 1.85 16.45
N ILE A 201 -28.97 1.41 17.61
CA ILE A 201 -30.08 0.44 17.71
C ILE A 201 -31.35 1.03 17.13
N SER A 202 -31.67 2.28 17.46
CA SER A 202 -32.88 2.98 16.96
C SER A 202 -32.96 3.15 15.43
N ARG A 203 -31.85 2.93 14.71
CA ARG A 203 -31.80 3.06 13.24
C ARG A 203 -31.77 1.72 12.51
N ASN A 204 -31.79 0.61 13.24
CA ASN A 204 -31.62 -0.76 12.73
C ASN A 204 -32.74 -1.68 13.25
N PRO A 205 -33.07 -2.77 12.55
CA PRO A 205 -33.98 -3.79 13.06
C PRO A 205 -33.34 -4.60 14.20
N ASP A 206 -34.16 -5.25 15.03
CA ASP A 206 -33.71 -6.06 16.18
C ASP A 206 -32.73 -7.19 15.81
N THR A 207 -32.75 -7.66 14.55
CA THR A 207 -31.81 -8.64 14.01
C THR A 207 -30.35 -8.16 14.05
N ILE A 208 -30.11 -6.86 14.25
CA ILE A 208 -28.76 -6.32 14.40
C ILE A 208 -27.98 -6.92 15.57
N HIS A 209 -28.66 -7.26 16.67
CA HIS A 209 -27.98 -7.83 17.84
C HIS A 209 -27.33 -9.18 17.52
N GLU A 210 -28.06 -10.02 16.77
CA GLU A 210 -27.57 -11.32 16.33
C GLU A 210 -26.47 -11.14 15.27
N ALA A 211 -26.66 -10.25 14.30
CA ALA A 211 -25.66 -9.96 13.27
C ALA A 211 -24.33 -9.48 13.87
N ILE A 212 -24.39 -8.54 14.83
CA ILE A 212 -23.21 -8.05 15.55
C ILE A 212 -22.52 -9.18 16.33
N SER A 213 -23.28 -10.00 17.06
CA SER A 213 -22.71 -11.12 17.82
C SER A 213 -22.05 -12.17 16.92
N ASN A 214 -22.65 -12.47 15.77
CA ASN A 214 -22.13 -13.47 14.84
C ASN A 214 -20.86 -12.95 14.15
N PHE A 215 -20.89 -11.75 13.56
CA PHE A 215 -19.73 -11.19 12.87
C PHE A 215 -18.58 -10.86 13.82
N ALA A 216 -18.84 -10.38 15.04
CA ALA A 216 -17.79 -10.17 16.04
C ALA A 216 -17.01 -11.47 16.31
N ARG A 217 -17.72 -12.60 16.50
CA ARG A 217 -17.08 -13.90 16.75
C ARG A 217 -16.37 -14.46 15.51
N GLU A 218 -17.01 -14.39 14.35
CA GLU A 218 -16.49 -14.93 13.08
C GLU A 218 -15.23 -14.18 12.63
N MET A 219 -15.23 -12.85 12.75
CA MET A 219 -14.21 -11.98 12.17
C MET A 219 -13.15 -11.52 13.18
N GLY A 220 -13.23 -11.93 14.44
CA GLY A 220 -12.22 -11.53 15.42
C GLY A 220 -12.39 -10.13 16.02
N VAL A 221 -13.55 -9.49 15.83
CA VAL A 221 -13.76 -8.07 16.17
C VAL A 221 -14.35 -7.91 17.58
N ASN A 222 -13.76 -7.03 18.39
CA ASN A 222 -14.28 -6.69 19.72
C ASN A 222 -15.27 -5.52 19.63
N VAL A 223 -16.52 -5.77 20.01
CA VAL A 223 -17.63 -4.82 19.92
C VAL A 223 -18.15 -4.48 21.31
N VAL A 224 -18.54 -3.22 21.47
CA VAL A 224 -18.93 -2.69 22.78
C VAL A 224 -20.36 -2.19 22.73
N ALA A 225 -21.20 -2.81 23.53
CA ALA A 225 -22.55 -2.37 23.81
C ALA A 225 -22.52 -1.12 24.68
N VAL A 226 -23.19 -0.06 24.21
CA VAL A 226 -23.40 1.17 24.96
C VAL A 226 -24.90 1.33 25.23
N ASN A 227 -25.21 1.62 26.49
CA ASN A 227 -26.57 1.66 27.02
C ASN A 227 -27.03 3.08 27.43
N SER A 228 -26.16 4.08 27.31
CA SER A 228 -26.49 5.49 27.53
C SER A 228 -26.18 6.31 26.29
N GLY A 229 -27.07 7.23 25.94
CA GLY A 229 -26.86 8.20 24.86
C GLY A 229 -26.13 9.47 25.29
N PHE A 230 -25.91 9.64 26.60
CA PHE A 230 -25.17 10.78 27.14
C PHE A 230 -23.66 10.58 26.96
N SER A 231 -22.98 11.65 26.53
CA SER A 231 -21.54 11.77 26.64
C SER A 231 -21.21 12.39 28.00
N ASP A 232 -20.23 11.81 28.69
CA ASP A 232 -19.79 12.32 29.99
C ASP A 232 -18.84 13.53 29.79
N GLU A 233 -18.14 13.58 28.64
CA GLU A 233 -17.22 14.64 28.27
C GLU A 233 -17.20 14.86 26.73
N GLY A 234 -16.96 16.09 26.29
CA GLY A 234 -16.73 16.45 24.88
C GLY A 234 -17.99 16.63 24.01
N ASP A 235 -17.80 17.22 22.83
CA ASP A 235 -18.90 17.64 21.93
C ASP A 235 -19.35 16.53 20.95
N THR A 236 -18.62 15.41 20.85
CA THR A 236 -18.90 14.33 19.88
C THR A 236 -19.47 13.10 20.59
N SER A 237 -20.79 13.02 20.66
CA SER A 237 -21.54 11.88 21.18
C SER A 237 -22.02 10.95 20.05
N ILE A 238 -22.62 9.81 20.42
CA ILE A 238 -23.22 8.83 19.48
C ILE A 238 -24.15 9.48 18.47
N GLY A 239 -24.85 10.56 18.83
CA GLY A 239 -25.78 11.30 17.96
C GLY A 239 -25.22 12.57 17.32
N GLY A 240 -23.94 12.89 17.57
CA GLY A 240 -23.31 14.14 17.14
C GLY A 240 -23.11 14.26 15.63
N GLU A 241 -22.86 15.48 15.17
CA GLU A 241 -22.64 15.83 13.75
C GLU A 241 -21.40 15.16 13.13
N ALA A 242 -20.40 14.85 13.97
CA ALA A 242 -19.16 14.17 13.59
C ALA A 242 -19.34 12.65 13.38
N VAL A 243 -20.56 12.12 13.53
CA VAL A 243 -20.89 10.70 13.31
C VAL A 243 -21.73 10.54 12.04
N ASN A 244 -21.06 10.29 10.93
CA ASN A 244 -21.63 10.27 9.58
C ASN A 244 -22.07 8.86 9.16
N SER A 245 -23.25 8.73 8.56
CA SER A 245 -23.72 7.44 8.06
C SER A 245 -22.92 6.99 6.85
N LEU A 246 -22.47 5.73 6.87
CA LEU A 246 -21.82 5.10 5.74
C LEU A 246 -22.82 4.84 4.62
N GLN A 247 -22.37 4.97 3.39
CA GLN A 247 -23.11 4.57 2.21
C GLN A 247 -22.71 3.16 1.78
N PRO A 248 -23.64 2.33 1.27
CA PRO A 248 -23.28 1.04 0.69
C PRO A 248 -22.30 1.21 -0.47
N ALA A 249 -21.13 0.56 -0.38
CA ALA A 249 -20.18 0.49 -1.47
C ALA A 249 -20.60 -0.60 -2.45
N LYS A 250 -20.80 -0.23 -3.71
CA LYS A 250 -21.03 -1.12 -4.84
C LYS A 250 -19.79 -1.03 -5.73
N ILE A 251 -18.95 -2.06 -5.61
CA ILE A 251 -17.58 -2.05 -6.11
C ILE A 251 -17.50 -2.77 -7.45
N ALA A 252 -16.94 -2.09 -8.44
CA ALA A 252 -16.48 -2.68 -9.68
C ALA A 252 -14.94 -2.73 -9.69
N VAL A 253 -14.37 -3.83 -10.16
CA VAL A 253 -12.91 -3.97 -10.36
C VAL A 253 -12.66 -4.20 -11.84
N ALA A 254 -11.80 -3.38 -12.43
CA ALA A 254 -11.50 -3.49 -13.85
C ALA A 254 -10.74 -4.78 -14.17
N ILE A 255 -11.15 -5.46 -15.24
CA ILE A 255 -10.44 -6.61 -15.81
C ILE A 255 -10.51 -6.52 -17.33
N ASP A 256 -9.35 -6.50 -17.99
CA ASP A 256 -9.25 -6.39 -19.44
C ASP A 256 -7.88 -6.86 -19.91
N ASP A 257 -7.73 -7.00 -21.22
CA ASP A 257 -6.44 -7.37 -21.83
C ASP A 257 -5.40 -6.29 -21.56
N GLY A 258 -4.27 -6.72 -20.99
CA GLY A 258 -3.11 -5.85 -20.74
C GLY A 258 -3.12 -5.08 -19.43
N LEU A 259 -4.06 -5.41 -18.53
CA LEU A 259 -3.92 -5.19 -17.09
C LEU A 259 -3.01 -6.26 -16.48
N ASP A 260 -2.41 -5.94 -15.34
CA ASP A 260 -1.61 -6.89 -14.58
C ASP A 260 -2.53 -7.87 -13.83
N ILE A 261 -2.42 -9.15 -14.19
CA ILE A 261 -3.31 -10.19 -13.65
C ILE A 261 -3.01 -10.47 -12.16
N GLU A 262 -1.76 -10.31 -11.73
CA GLU A 262 -1.37 -10.47 -10.33
C GLU A 262 -1.93 -9.34 -9.46
N SER A 263 -1.98 -8.11 -9.97
CA SER A 263 -2.66 -7.00 -9.31
C SER A 263 -4.17 -7.22 -9.21
N PHE A 264 -4.83 -7.73 -10.23
CA PHE A 264 -6.25 -8.11 -10.11
C PHE A 264 -6.45 -9.27 -9.12
N GLY A 265 -5.61 -10.30 -9.23
CA GLY A 265 -5.65 -11.50 -8.40
C GLY A 265 -5.46 -11.20 -6.91
N SER A 266 -4.53 -10.31 -6.56
CA SER A 266 -4.31 -9.87 -5.18
C SER A 266 -5.49 -9.08 -4.60
N ILE A 267 -6.13 -8.21 -5.39
CA ILE A 267 -7.36 -7.51 -4.97
C ILE A 267 -8.49 -8.52 -4.75
N TRP A 268 -8.70 -9.43 -5.70
CA TRP A 268 -9.72 -10.47 -5.58
C TRP A 268 -9.48 -11.34 -4.35
N TRP A 269 -8.27 -11.86 -4.18
CA TRP A 269 -7.92 -12.68 -3.02
C TRP A 269 -8.19 -11.93 -1.71
N THR A 270 -7.79 -10.67 -1.62
CA THR A 270 -8.04 -9.83 -0.44
C THR A 270 -9.53 -9.68 -0.17
N PHE A 271 -10.32 -9.37 -1.19
CA PHE A 271 -11.77 -9.24 -1.06
C PHE A 271 -12.43 -10.55 -0.66
N ASP A 272 -11.98 -11.69 -1.19
CA ASP A 272 -12.47 -13.01 -0.80
C ASP A 272 -12.17 -13.32 0.68
N GLN A 273 -10.95 -13.04 1.15
CA GLN A 273 -10.58 -13.23 2.57
C GLN A 273 -11.48 -12.44 3.52
N TYR A 274 -11.87 -11.23 3.15
CA TYR A 274 -12.74 -10.38 3.96
C TYR A 274 -14.24 -10.52 3.64
N GLY A 275 -14.61 -11.37 2.67
CA GLY A 275 -15.99 -11.55 2.23
C GLY A 275 -16.62 -10.30 1.61
N ILE A 276 -15.81 -9.49 0.92
CA ILE A 276 -16.21 -8.26 0.24
C ILE A 276 -16.71 -8.59 -1.16
N GLU A 277 -17.97 -8.29 -1.42
CA GLU A 277 -18.56 -8.47 -2.75
C GLU A 277 -18.10 -7.38 -3.73
N PHE A 278 -17.71 -7.80 -4.94
CA PHE A 278 -17.37 -6.91 -6.05
C PHE A 278 -17.80 -7.51 -7.39
N THR A 279 -17.85 -6.68 -8.44
CA THR A 279 -18.11 -7.11 -9.82
C THR A 279 -16.88 -6.90 -10.69
N PRO A 280 -16.28 -7.95 -11.27
CA PRO A 280 -15.30 -7.79 -12.35
C PRO A 280 -15.96 -7.11 -13.57
N MET A 281 -15.36 -6.05 -14.09
CA MET A 281 -15.94 -5.25 -15.17
C MET A 281 -14.90 -4.90 -16.24
N THR A 282 -15.22 -5.10 -17.51
CA THR A 282 -14.33 -4.71 -18.62
C THR A 282 -14.34 -3.20 -18.83
N ILE A 283 -13.26 -2.63 -19.37
CA ILE A 283 -13.18 -1.20 -19.69
C ILE A 283 -14.23 -0.84 -20.75
N ALA A 284 -14.52 -1.76 -21.67
CA ALA A 284 -15.59 -1.59 -22.65
C ALA A 284 -16.97 -1.38 -21.99
N ASN A 285 -17.30 -2.15 -20.94
CA ASN A 285 -18.55 -1.99 -20.20
C ASN A 285 -18.57 -0.69 -19.39
N VAL A 286 -17.45 -0.31 -18.77
CA VAL A 286 -17.31 0.99 -18.09
C VAL A 286 -17.63 2.13 -19.06
N ARG A 287 -17.00 2.13 -20.25
CA ARG A 287 -17.22 3.13 -21.31
C ARG A 287 -18.67 3.14 -21.82
N GLY A 288 -19.32 1.98 -21.79
CA GLY A 288 -20.71 1.77 -22.19
C GLY A 288 -21.75 2.18 -21.13
N GLY A 289 -21.33 2.68 -19.97
CA GLY A 289 -22.24 3.12 -18.90
C GLY A 289 -22.51 2.06 -17.82
N GLY A 290 -21.71 0.99 -17.76
CA GLY A 290 -21.85 -0.08 -16.78
C GLY A 290 -21.73 0.37 -15.31
N LEU A 291 -21.14 1.54 -15.05
CA LEU A 291 -21.00 2.12 -13.71
C LEU A 291 -22.28 2.75 -13.15
N ARG A 292 -23.40 2.76 -13.88
CA ARG A 292 -24.65 3.40 -13.42
C ARG A 292 -25.09 2.97 -12.02
N ASP A 293 -24.90 1.70 -11.70
CA ASP A 293 -25.28 1.12 -10.40
C ASP A 293 -24.11 0.95 -9.44
N TYR A 294 -22.92 1.49 -9.77
CA TYR A 294 -21.69 1.35 -8.99
C TYR A 294 -21.18 2.73 -8.54
N ASN A 295 -20.64 2.79 -7.31
CA ASN A 295 -20.08 4.02 -6.75
C ASN A 295 -18.58 3.91 -6.46
N VAL A 296 -17.98 2.72 -6.63
CA VAL A 296 -16.53 2.52 -6.55
C VAL A 296 -16.06 1.78 -7.79
N LEU A 297 -15.00 2.27 -8.42
CA LEU A 297 -14.27 1.60 -9.49
C LEU A 297 -12.81 1.48 -9.10
N ILE A 298 -12.28 0.26 -9.11
CA ILE A 298 -10.86 -0.02 -8.87
C ILE A 298 -10.21 -0.36 -10.20
N LEU A 299 -9.14 0.35 -10.54
CA LEU A 299 -8.24 0.05 -11.65
C LEU A 299 -6.96 -0.59 -11.10
N PRO A 300 -6.76 -1.90 -11.29
CA PRO A 300 -5.52 -2.58 -10.92
C PRO A 300 -4.30 -2.03 -11.66
N ASP A 301 -3.11 -2.49 -11.29
CA ASP A 301 -1.90 -2.19 -12.05
C ASP A 301 -2.02 -2.62 -13.53
N GLY A 302 -1.26 -1.98 -14.40
CA GLY A 302 -1.29 -2.22 -15.84
C GLY A 302 -0.66 -1.10 -16.64
N SER A 303 -0.51 -1.29 -17.95
CA SER A 303 0.07 -0.25 -18.81
C SER A 303 -0.86 0.97 -18.90
N ALA A 304 -0.37 2.15 -18.52
CA ALA A 304 -1.08 3.41 -18.68
C ALA A 304 -1.48 3.68 -20.14
N GLY A 305 -0.66 3.24 -21.10
CA GLY A 305 -0.92 3.37 -22.54
C GLY A 305 -2.07 2.49 -22.98
N ARG A 306 -2.15 1.27 -22.45
CA ARG A 306 -3.27 0.36 -22.72
C ARG A 306 -4.56 0.84 -22.07
N TYR A 307 -4.51 1.39 -20.86
CA TYR A 307 -5.66 2.07 -20.26
C TYR A 307 -6.14 3.22 -21.17
N MET A 308 -5.22 4.08 -21.63
CA MET A 308 -5.57 5.19 -22.51
C MET A 308 -6.18 4.72 -23.84
N ALA A 309 -5.62 3.67 -24.45
CA ALA A 309 -6.16 3.08 -25.68
C ALA A 309 -7.55 2.45 -25.46
N ALA A 310 -7.75 1.73 -24.35
CA ALA A 310 -9.00 1.04 -24.04
C ALA A 310 -10.14 2.01 -23.72
N PHE A 311 -9.88 3.03 -22.88
CA PHE A 311 -10.86 4.06 -22.58
C PHE A 311 -11.12 4.98 -23.77
N GLY A 312 -10.05 5.45 -24.42
CA GLY A 312 -10.09 6.54 -25.40
C GLY A 312 -10.62 7.85 -24.80
N GLN A 313 -10.59 8.92 -25.59
CA GLN A 313 -11.01 10.26 -25.14
C GLN A 313 -12.46 10.28 -24.62
N GLY A 314 -13.38 9.59 -25.31
CA GLY A 314 -14.78 9.51 -24.88
C GLY A 314 -14.99 8.70 -23.60
N GLY A 315 -14.21 7.64 -23.38
CA GLY A 315 -14.27 6.87 -22.12
C GLY A 315 -13.69 7.65 -20.95
N VAL A 316 -12.57 8.36 -21.15
CA VAL A 316 -11.98 9.26 -20.15
C VAL A 316 -12.96 10.36 -19.75
N ALA A 317 -13.63 10.99 -20.72
CA ALA A 317 -14.63 12.03 -20.43
C ALA A 317 -15.78 11.51 -19.57
N ARG A 318 -16.31 10.31 -19.88
CA ARG A 318 -17.35 9.67 -19.06
C ARG A 318 -16.85 9.26 -17.68
N LEU A 319 -15.61 8.79 -17.57
CA LEU A 319 -15.00 8.44 -16.30
C LEU A 319 -14.91 9.69 -15.39
N LYS A 320 -14.41 10.81 -15.93
CA LYS A 320 -14.40 12.10 -15.23
C LYS A 320 -15.78 12.55 -14.78
N GLU A 321 -16.77 12.44 -15.65
CA GLU A 321 -18.16 12.79 -15.36
C GLU A 321 -18.70 11.92 -14.22
N TRP A 322 -18.47 10.60 -14.27
CA TRP A 322 -18.89 9.67 -13.22
C TRP A 322 -18.24 9.98 -11.87
N VAL A 323 -16.92 10.23 -11.83
CA VAL A 323 -16.24 10.65 -10.60
C VAL A 323 -16.81 11.99 -10.11
N SER A 324 -16.95 12.97 -10.99
CA SER A 324 -17.52 14.30 -10.64
C SER A 324 -18.92 14.22 -10.04
N ASN A 325 -19.69 13.19 -10.39
CA ASN A 325 -21.04 12.93 -9.89
C ASN A 325 -21.08 12.04 -8.62
N GLY A 326 -19.95 11.83 -7.95
CA GLY A 326 -19.89 11.11 -6.67
C GLY A 326 -19.29 9.71 -6.73
N GLY A 327 -18.78 9.28 -7.89
CA GLY A 327 -18.02 8.04 -8.00
C GLY A 327 -16.63 8.14 -7.34
N THR A 328 -16.18 7.04 -6.73
CA THR A 328 -14.82 6.91 -6.20
C THR A 328 -13.99 6.04 -7.13
N LEU A 329 -12.96 6.62 -7.74
CA LEU A 329 -11.98 5.91 -8.55
C LEU A 329 -10.76 5.57 -7.69
N ILE A 330 -10.35 4.31 -7.64
CA ILE A 330 -9.12 3.86 -6.99
C ILE A 330 -8.18 3.35 -8.08
N THR A 331 -6.96 3.85 -8.14
CA THR A 331 -5.95 3.44 -9.12
C THR A 331 -4.69 2.91 -8.44
N ILE A 332 -4.08 1.89 -9.02
CA ILE A 332 -2.88 1.24 -8.48
C ILE A 332 -1.75 1.30 -9.52
N ARG A 333 -0.56 1.76 -9.11
CA ARG A 333 0.68 1.79 -9.89
C ARG A 333 0.48 2.36 -11.30
N GLY A 334 0.56 1.54 -12.35
CA GLY A 334 0.42 2.00 -13.73
C GLY A 334 -0.96 2.59 -14.06
N ALA A 335 -2.03 2.20 -13.35
CA ALA A 335 -3.32 2.90 -13.46
C ALA A 335 -3.27 4.31 -12.83
N SER A 336 -2.47 4.53 -11.79
CA SER A 336 -2.23 5.87 -11.22
C SER A 336 -1.46 6.74 -12.20
N VAL A 337 -0.54 6.16 -12.96
CA VAL A 337 0.12 6.85 -14.08
C VAL A 337 -0.89 7.25 -15.15
N PHE A 338 -1.81 6.35 -15.52
CA PHE A 338 -2.92 6.67 -16.43
C PHE A 338 -3.74 7.86 -15.93
N ALA A 339 -4.16 7.85 -14.66
CA ALA A 339 -4.92 8.95 -14.06
C ALA A 339 -4.18 10.30 -14.11
N ALA A 340 -2.84 10.27 -13.99
CA ALA A 340 -1.97 11.45 -14.01
C ALA A 340 -1.56 11.92 -15.42
N LEU A 341 -1.88 11.18 -16.49
CA LEU A 341 -1.56 11.62 -17.86
C LEU A 341 -2.27 12.95 -18.16
N LYS A 342 -1.60 13.88 -18.85
CA LYS A 342 -2.15 15.19 -19.19
C LYS A 342 -3.53 15.16 -19.86
N ASP A 343 -3.74 14.24 -20.79
CA ASP A 343 -5.01 14.10 -21.50
C ASP A 343 -6.10 13.45 -20.62
N VAL A 344 -5.68 12.74 -19.55
CA VAL A 344 -6.55 12.09 -18.58
C VAL A 344 -6.84 13.00 -17.39
N ALA A 345 -5.88 13.71 -16.81
CA ALA A 345 -6.06 14.75 -15.78
C ALA A 345 -7.14 14.41 -14.74
N LEU A 346 -7.09 13.19 -14.18
CA LEU A 346 -7.93 12.77 -13.06
C LEU A 346 -7.30 13.16 -11.71
N THR A 347 -6.02 13.53 -11.72
CA THR A 347 -5.28 13.98 -10.55
C THR A 347 -4.32 15.13 -10.90
N SER A 348 -3.99 15.95 -9.90
CA SER A 348 -2.93 16.97 -9.92
C SER A 348 -1.53 16.39 -9.63
N ALA A 349 -1.45 15.16 -9.13
CA ALA A 349 -0.20 14.48 -8.81
C ALA A 349 0.63 14.26 -10.08
N LYS A 350 1.95 14.41 -9.95
CA LYS A 350 2.89 14.33 -11.08
C LYS A 350 3.90 13.23 -10.87
N LEU A 351 4.22 12.50 -11.94
CA LEU A 351 5.28 11.52 -11.89
C LEU A 351 6.65 12.20 -11.79
N VAL A 352 7.51 11.72 -10.89
CA VAL A 352 8.89 12.19 -10.76
C VAL A 352 9.64 11.92 -12.07
N GLY A 353 10.37 12.93 -12.54
CA GLY A 353 11.14 12.85 -13.78
C GLY A 353 10.31 12.98 -15.05
N SER A 354 9.02 13.29 -14.96
CA SER A 354 8.18 13.66 -16.12
C SER A 354 8.44 15.09 -16.59
N GLU A 355 8.03 15.43 -17.82
CA GLU A 355 8.14 16.81 -18.36
C GLU A 355 7.50 17.84 -17.42
N GLU A 356 6.43 17.45 -16.75
CA GLU A 356 5.66 18.32 -15.88
C GLU A 356 6.32 18.54 -14.51
N ASP A 357 7.21 17.64 -14.09
CA ASP A 357 8.04 17.77 -12.88
C ASP A 357 9.19 18.77 -13.13
N ASP A 358 9.84 18.66 -14.29
CA ASP A 358 10.96 19.52 -14.71
C ASP A 358 10.61 21.02 -14.78
N GLN A 359 9.36 21.35 -15.17
CA GLN A 359 8.89 22.74 -15.24
C GLN A 359 8.93 23.46 -13.88
N LYS A 360 8.88 22.72 -12.76
CA LYS A 360 9.05 23.30 -11.41
C LYS A 360 10.52 23.54 -11.08
N GLY A 361 11.43 22.70 -11.59
CA GLY A 361 12.88 22.86 -11.44
C GLY A 361 13.40 24.14 -12.12
N LYS A 362 12.92 24.44 -13.33
CA LYS A 362 13.30 25.67 -14.05
C LYS A 362 12.82 26.97 -13.38
N ALA A 363 11.66 26.95 -12.72
CA ALA A 363 11.15 28.11 -11.98
C ALA A 363 11.97 28.44 -10.71
N ALA A 364 12.76 27.48 -10.20
CA ALA A 364 13.63 27.68 -9.04
C ALA A 364 15.09 28.00 -9.42
N GLU A 365 15.51 27.79 -10.67
CA GLU A 365 16.92 27.90 -11.10
C GLU A 365 17.26 28.98 -12.14
N GLU A 366 16.33 29.83 -12.58
CA GLU A 366 16.66 30.89 -13.56
C GLU A 366 16.83 32.29 -12.94
N LYS A 367 18.07 32.60 -12.53
CA LYS A 367 18.81 33.76 -13.05
C LYS A 367 20.32 33.62 -12.81
N PRO A 368 21.08 33.34 -13.88
CA PRO A 368 22.24 34.16 -14.16
C PRO A 368 22.23 34.74 -15.59
N ALA A 369 22.85 35.90 -15.72
CA ALA A 369 23.00 36.68 -16.96
C ALA A 369 23.82 35.95 -18.04
N PRO A 370 23.63 36.26 -19.34
CA PRO A 370 24.23 35.51 -20.43
C PRO A 370 25.70 35.92 -20.66
N PRO A 371 26.61 34.97 -20.97
CA PRO A 371 27.87 35.28 -21.62
C PRO A 371 27.78 35.14 -23.15
N PRO A 372 28.71 35.77 -23.89
CA PRO A 372 28.53 36.08 -25.29
C PRO A 372 28.94 34.95 -26.25
N THR A 373 28.41 35.09 -27.46
CA THR A 373 28.55 34.32 -28.69
C THR A 373 29.99 34.00 -29.14
N ALA A 374 30.18 32.80 -29.69
CA ALA A 374 31.14 32.53 -30.76
C ALA A 374 30.62 31.45 -31.73
N SER A 375 30.80 31.70 -33.03
CA SER A 375 30.35 30.92 -34.19
C SER A 375 31.42 29.91 -34.70
N PRO A 376 31.11 29.03 -35.67
CA PRO A 376 31.56 27.62 -35.70
C PRO A 376 32.60 27.28 -36.79
N SER A 377 33.14 26.05 -36.74
CA SER A 377 33.87 25.39 -37.86
C SER A 377 34.15 23.88 -37.59
N PRO A 378 34.44 23.02 -38.60
CA PRO A 378 33.43 22.21 -39.27
C PRO A 378 33.71 20.67 -39.31
N ALA A 379 32.82 19.97 -40.01
CA ALA A 379 32.61 18.54 -40.12
C ALA A 379 33.70 17.67 -40.82
N ARG A 380 33.67 16.36 -40.51
CA ARG A 380 34.07 15.18 -41.30
C ARG A 380 33.46 13.94 -40.63
N ALA A 381 33.16 12.80 -41.24
CA ALA A 381 32.78 12.35 -42.59
C ALA A 381 32.45 10.84 -42.41
N ASP A 382 31.51 10.32 -43.21
CA ASP A 382 30.90 8.99 -43.16
C ASP A 382 31.88 7.79 -43.23
N LYS A 383 31.48 6.66 -42.61
CA LYS A 383 31.64 5.30 -43.17
C LYS A 383 30.48 4.37 -42.78
N ARG A 384 29.92 3.69 -43.79
CA ARG A 384 28.88 2.63 -43.77
C ARG A 384 29.52 1.21 -43.68
N PRO A 385 28.72 0.12 -43.51
CA PRO A 385 29.03 -0.96 -42.57
C PRO A 385 29.40 -2.29 -43.24
N THR A 386 29.81 -3.27 -42.42
CA THR A 386 29.95 -4.69 -42.80
C THR A 386 29.40 -5.62 -41.70
N PRO A 387 28.97 -6.85 -42.05
CA PRO A 387 27.88 -7.55 -41.38
C PRO A 387 28.28 -8.49 -40.24
N THR A 388 27.29 -8.75 -39.40
CA THR A 388 27.24 -9.60 -38.19
C THR A 388 27.30 -11.10 -38.49
N PRO A 389 27.79 -11.93 -37.54
CA PRO A 389 27.26 -13.28 -37.31
C PRO A 389 26.33 -13.30 -36.09
N GLU A 390 25.19 -13.98 -36.24
CA GLU A 390 24.15 -14.18 -35.21
C GLU A 390 24.67 -14.96 -33.98
N PRO A 391 24.22 -14.63 -32.76
CA PRO A 391 24.23 -15.55 -31.64
C PRO A 391 22.85 -16.18 -31.39
N VAL A 392 22.94 -17.43 -30.99
CA VAL A 392 21.91 -18.39 -30.57
C VAL A 392 20.89 -17.79 -29.58
N GLU A 393 19.59 -18.00 -29.83
CA GLU A 393 18.49 -17.63 -28.94
C GLU A 393 18.49 -18.49 -27.66
N GLU A 394 18.60 -17.84 -26.50
CA GLU A 394 18.19 -18.37 -25.20
C GLU A 394 16.81 -17.78 -24.80
N PRO A 395 16.00 -18.50 -24.02
CA PRO A 395 14.58 -18.18 -23.83
C PRO A 395 14.38 -16.85 -23.11
N ARG A 396 13.56 -16.00 -23.72
CA ARG A 396 13.16 -14.66 -23.25
C ARG A 396 12.65 -14.71 -21.80
N SER A 397 13.32 -13.98 -20.90
CA SER A 397 12.72 -13.64 -19.61
C SER A 397 11.49 -12.77 -19.86
N GLU A 398 10.50 -12.94 -18.99
CA GLU A 398 9.26 -12.17 -19.01
C GLU A 398 9.58 -10.67 -19.00
N ARG A 399 8.93 -9.94 -19.91
CA ARG A 399 9.19 -8.53 -20.16
C ARG A 399 8.95 -7.73 -18.88
N SER A 400 9.97 -7.01 -18.43
CA SER A 400 9.79 -5.88 -17.52
C SER A 400 8.73 -4.93 -18.12
N PRO A 401 7.71 -4.46 -17.37
CA PRO A 401 6.64 -3.61 -17.89
C PRO A 401 7.11 -2.14 -18.12
N LEU A 402 8.29 -1.97 -18.71
CA LEU A 402 8.88 -0.67 -18.99
C LEU A 402 8.44 -0.16 -20.37
N LEU A 403 7.53 0.81 -20.32
CA LEU A 403 7.12 1.75 -21.37
C LEU A 403 6.64 1.15 -22.70
N ASP A 404 5.31 1.13 -22.83
CA ASP A 404 4.62 0.98 -24.11
C ASP A 404 5.04 2.10 -25.09
N SER A 405 5.53 1.71 -26.28
CA SER A 405 5.96 2.61 -27.36
C SER A 405 4.85 3.52 -27.93
N SER A 406 3.58 3.30 -27.54
CA SER A 406 2.43 4.10 -27.97
C SER A 406 2.19 5.36 -27.15
N LEU A 407 2.84 5.53 -25.99
CA LEU A 407 2.82 6.77 -25.22
C LEU A 407 4.03 7.65 -25.57
N PRO A 408 3.91 9.00 -25.56
CA PRO A 408 5.10 9.84 -25.44
C PRO A 408 5.88 9.39 -24.20
N PRO A 409 7.22 9.42 -24.22
CA PRO A 409 8.02 8.98 -23.08
C PRO A 409 7.54 9.72 -21.82
N ILE A 410 7.06 8.95 -20.84
CA ILE A 410 6.51 9.50 -19.59
C ILE A 410 7.60 10.28 -18.84
N ALA A 411 8.86 9.87 -19.01
CA ALA A 411 10.03 10.61 -18.60
C ALA A 411 10.31 11.80 -19.54
N SER A 412 10.63 12.94 -18.94
CA SER A 412 10.99 14.18 -19.64
C SER A 412 12.09 13.94 -20.68
N PRO A 413 11.97 14.49 -21.90
CA PRO A 413 13.05 14.51 -22.89
C PRO A 413 14.33 15.20 -22.44
N SER A 414 14.26 16.06 -21.42
CA SER A 414 15.42 16.74 -20.84
C SER A 414 15.88 16.16 -19.50
N ALA A 415 15.26 15.07 -19.02
CA ALA A 415 15.69 14.48 -17.76
C ALA A 415 17.09 13.86 -17.90
N ASP A 416 18.01 14.33 -17.07
CA ASP A 416 19.33 13.74 -16.91
C ASP A 416 19.24 12.33 -16.31
N ALA A 417 20.27 11.54 -16.54
CA ALA A 417 20.55 10.33 -15.77
C ALA A 417 20.48 10.65 -14.25
N ASN A 418 19.72 9.87 -13.49
CA ASN A 418 19.36 10.08 -12.07
C ASN A 418 18.20 11.05 -11.75
N LYS A 419 17.49 11.62 -12.73
CA LYS A 419 16.23 12.39 -12.47
C LYS A 419 14.95 11.57 -12.64
N VAL A 420 15.07 10.37 -13.21
CA VAL A 420 13.96 9.44 -13.42
C VAL A 420 14.12 8.26 -12.47
N PRO A 421 13.08 7.88 -11.70
CA PRO A 421 13.13 6.68 -10.89
C PRO A 421 13.37 5.44 -11.75
N GLU A 422 14.32 4.61 -11.34
CA GLU A 422 14.53 3.30 -11.96
C GLU A 422 13.61 2.26 -11.30
N PHE A 423 13.15 1.28 -12.08
CA PHE A 423 12.24 0.25 -11.57
C PHE A 423 12.86 -0.49 -10.37
N LEU A 424 12.09 -0.59 -9.28
CA LEU A 424 12.48 -1.33 -8.09
C LEU A 424 11.97 -2.77 -8.12
N PRO A 425 12.85 -3.77 -7.96
CA PRO A 425 12.47 -5.17 -7.85
C PRO A 425 11.94 -5.49 -6.44
N GLY A 426 10.87 -4.81 -6.02
CA GLY A 426 10.17 -5.08 -4.77
C GLY A 426 10.98 -4.85 -3.50
N SER A 427 10.85 -3.65 -2.93
CA SER A 427 11.56 -3.26 -1.71
C SER A 427 10.57 -2.67 -0.71
N ILE A 428 10.76 -2.93 0.58
CA ILE A 428 9.89 -2.39 1.62
C ILE A 428 10.46 -1.05 2.08
N MET A 429 9.64 -0.01 1.95
CA MET A 429 9.97 1.36 2.26
C MET A 429 9.18 1.85 3.47
N ARG A 430 9.78 2.75 4.23
CA ARG A 430 9.15 3.47 5.34
C ARG A 430 8.31 4.60 4.77
N ALA A 431 7.00 4.52 4.93
CA ALA A 431 6.08 5.62 4.66
C ALA A 431 5.64 6.28 5.96
N THR A 432 5.67 7.60 6.01
CA THR A 432 5.10 8.42 7.08
C THR A 432 3.58 8.53 6.90
N VAL A 433 2.85 8.41 8.00
CA VAL A 433 1.39 8.37 8.04
C VAL A 433 0.83 9.74 8.40
N ASP A 434 -0.01 10.32 7.54
CA ASP A 434 -0.85 11.46 7.93
C ASP A 434 -2.10 10.95 8.67
N ARG A 435 -2.06 10.99 10.01
CA ARG A 435 -3.17 10.51 10.85
C ARG A 435 -4.37 11.46 10.91
N THR A 436 -4.33 12.58 10.18
CA THR A 436 -5.43 13.55 10.13
C THR A 436 -6.44 13.24 9.03
N VAL A 437 -6.10 12.37 8.08
CA VAL A 437 -6.94 12.02 6.93
C VAL A 437 -7.67 10.70 7.14
N TYR A 438 -8.88 10.58 6.57
CA TYR A 438 -9.75 9.43 6.81
C TYR A 438 -9.19 8.10 6.29
N LEU A 439 -8.31 8.14 5.28
CA LEU A 439 -7.66 6.94 4.74
C LEU A 439 -6.75 6.23 5.75
N ASN A 440 -6.30 6.93 6.80
CA ASN A 440 -5.46 6.38 7.86
C ASN A 440 -6.19 6.22 9.19
N TYR A 441 -7.52 6.26 9.19
CA TYR A 441 -8.29 5.90 10.37
C TYR A 441 -7.93 4.49 10.83
N GLY A 442 -7.69 4.34 12.13
CA GLY A 442 -7.23 3.09 12.74
C GLY A 442 -5.72 2.85 12.70
N VAL A 443 -4.97 3.61 11.91
CA VAL A 443 -3.50 3.56 11.93
C VAL A 443 -2.99 4.38 13.13
N THR A 444 -2.24 3.71 14.00
CA THR A 444 -1.73 4.31 15.25
C THR A 444 -0.25 4.66 15.17
N GLN A 445 0.47 4.07 14.22
CA GLN A 445 1.88 4.30 13.96
C GLN A 445 2.08 5.58 13.15
N ASP A 446 3.16 6.30 13.44
CA ASP A 446 3.57 7.48 12.66
C ASP A 446 4.25 7.08 11.34
N GLU A 447 4.74 5.84 11.26
CA GLU A 447 5.39 5.26 10.10
C GLU A 447 4.94 3.81 9.91
N ILE A 448 4.74 3.38 8.67
CA ILE A 448 4.41 2.00 8.31
C ILE A 448 5.31 1.51 7.16
N PRO A 449 5.66 0.21 7.14
CA PRO A 449 6.31 -0.40 5.99
C PRO A 449 5.31 -0.53 4.82
N VAL A 450 5.72 -0.11 3.63
CA VAL A 450 4.96 -0.29 2.38
C VAL A 450 5.83 -0.95 1.33
N LEU A 451 5.27 -1.90 0.58
CA LEU A 451 5.99 -2.55 -0.52
C LEU A 451 5.98 -1.64 -1.75
N LEU A 452 7.16 -1.35 -2.28
CA LEU A 452 7.35 -0.60 -3.51
C LEU A 452 7.99 -1.49 -4.57
N ALA A 453 7.18 -1.90 -5.56
CA ALA A 453 7.57 -2.74 -6.68
C ALA A 453 7.27 -2.02 -8.01
N SER A 454 7.71 -0.77 -8.12
CA SER A 454 7.48 0.08 -9.28
C SER A 454 8.62 1.09 -9.46
N GLY A 455 8.66 1.73 -10.62
CA GLY A 455 9.41 2.98 -10.84
C GLY A 455 8.49 4.21 -10.82
N PHE A 456 7.26 4.08 -10.31
CA PHE A 456 6.25 5.13 -10.39
C PHE A 456 6.22 5.94 -9.11
N PHE A 457 7.07 6.96 -9.01
CA PHE A 457 7.07 7.84 -7.84
C PHE A 457 6.23 9.08 -8.15
N PHE A 458 5.31 9.43 -7.27
CA PHE A 458 4.41 10.56 -7.47
C PHE A 458 4.76 11.70 -6.52
N ARG A 459 4.98 12.90 -7.04
CA ARG A 459 5.03 14.11 -6.22
C ARG A 459 3.73 14.25 -5.44
N TYR A 460 3.81 14.92 -4.30
CA TYR A 460 2.62 15.24 -3.51
C TYR A 460 1.52 15.85 -4.36
N SER A 461 0.32 15.36 -4.17
CA SER A 461 -0.91 16.01 -4.61
C SER A 461 -0.95 17.45 -4.09
N ARG A 462 -1.33 18.38 -4.96
CA ARG A 462 -1.50 19.80 -4.61
C ARG A 462 -2.95 20.15 -4.27
N GLU A 463 -3.89 19.35 -4.75
CA GLU A 463 -5.33 19.60 -4.68
C GLU A 463 -6.05 18.65 -3.71
N GLY A 464 -5.35 17.65 -3.18
CA GLY A 464 -5.89 16.67 -2.25
C GLY A 464 -4.99 16.35 -1.06
N SER A 465 -5.32 15.24 -0.41
CA SER A 465 -4.65 14.71 0.77
C SER A 465 -3.56 13.73 0.38
N ASN A 466 -2.43 13.77 1.08
CA ASN A 466 -1.33 12.84 0.93
C ASN A 466 -1.29 11.93 2.16
N ALA A 467 -2.01 10.82 2.12
CA ALA A 467 -2.24 9.95 3.28
C ALA A 467 -0.95 9.23 3.71
N LEU A 468 -0.18 8.70 2.77
CA LEU A 468 1.10 8.06 3.03
C LEU A 468 2.17 8.73 2.19
N VAL A 469 3.23 9.21 2.83
CA VAL A 469 4.30 9.96 2.19
C VAL A 469 5.68 9.42 2.52
N PHE A 470 6.61 9.58 1.61
CA PHE A 470 8.02 9.41 1.86
C PHE A 470 8.61 10.77 2.24
N ASP A 471 8.94 10.93 3.52
CA ASP A 471 9.44 12.21 4.07
C ASP A 471 10.58 12.77 3.20
N ALA A 472 10.56 14.09 2.98
CA ALA A 472 11.58 14.80 2.22
C ALA A 472 12.92 14.87 2.98
N ALA A 473 12.86 14.84 4.32
CA ALA A 473 14.03 14.89 5.20
C ALA A 473 13.97 13.79 6.28
N PRO A 474 13.98 12.51 5.86
CA PRO A 474 13.74 11.41 6.78
C PRO A 474 14.90 11.27 7.78
N LYS A 475 14.56 11.00 9.04
CA LYS A 475 15.57 10.83 10.13
C LYS A 475 16.35 9.52 10.02
N LYS A 476 15.78 8.54 9.32
CA LYS A 476 16.33 7.21 9.05
C LYS A 476 16.27 6.96 7.55
N PRO A 477 17.04 6.00 7.00
CA PRO A 477 16.83 5.54 5.63
C PRO A 477 15.36 5.20 5.37
N LEU A 478 14.89 5.52 4.17
CA LEU A 478 13.54 5.14 3.74
C LEU A 478 13.48 3.63 3.51
N THR A 479 14.57 3.01 3.07
CA THR A 479 14.63 1.56 2.87
C THR A 479 14.58 0.83 4.21
N VAL A 480 13.61 -0.08 4.35
CA VAL A 480 13.49 -1.00 5.49
C VAL A 480 14.06 -2.37 5.14
N SER A 481 13.75 -2.85 3.92
CA SER A 481 14.15 -4.18 3.44
C SER A 481 14.25 -4.21 1.91
N GLY A 482 15.12 -5.06 1.37
CA GLY A 482 15.29 -5.25 -0.07
C GLY A 482 16.36 -4.36 -0.72
N PHE A 483 16.42 -4.45 -2.05
CA PHE A 483 17.43 -3.80 -2.89
C PHE A 483 17.03 -2.37 -3.26
N VAL A 484 17.99 -1.46 -3.37
CA VAL A 484 17.77 -0.10 -3.89
C VAL A 484 18.90 0.34 -4.80
N TRP A 485 18.56 1.17 -5.80
CA TRP A 485 19.54 1.75 -6.72
C TRP A 485 20.28 2.91 -6.04
N GLU A 486 21.57 2.72 -5.79
CA GLU A 486 22.43 3.76 -5.20
C GLU A 486 22.36 5.05 -6.00
N GLY A 487 22.11 6.17 -5.31
CA GLY A 487 22.02 7.49 -5.93
C GLY A 487 20.71 7.79 -6.69
N ASN A 488 19.80 6.81 -6.82
CA ASN A 488 18.54 6.96 -7.55
C ASN A 488 17.32 6.80 -6.62
N THR A 489 17.12 5.61 -6.04
CA THR A 489 15.88 5.26 -5.35
C THR A 489 15.53 6.22 -4.22
N GLU A 490 16.28 6.22 -3.13
CA GLU A 490 15.94 7.06 -1.97
C GLU A 490 16.04 8.56 -2.28
N ASN A 491 16.91 8.95 -3.21
CA ASN A 491 17.06 10.34 -3.61
C ASN A 491 15.81 10.89 -4.30
N LEU A 492 15.18 10.06 -5.15
CA LEU A 492 13.99 10.45 -5.89
C LEU A 492 12.69 10.13 -5.14
N LEU A 493 12.72 9.18 -4.20
CA LEU A 493 11.57 8.80 -3.39
C LEU A 493 11.27 9.84 -2.30
N LYS A 494 12.27 10.55 -1.79
CA LYS A 494 12.06 11.66 -0.83
C LYS A 494 11.12 12.73 -1.38
N GLY A 495 10.13 13.12 -0.59
CA GLY A 495 9.14 14.14 -0.98
C GLY A 495 8.13 13.65 -2.01
N THR A 496 7.82 12.35 -2.00
CA THR A 496 6.82 11.71 -2.88
C THR A 496 5.75 11.01 -2.04
N ALA A 497 4.56 10.82 -2.61
CA ALA A 497 3.46 10.16 -1.93
C ALA A 497 3.28 8.72 -2.42
N TYR A 498 2.95 7.84 -1.49
CA TYR A 498 2.57 6.45 -1.76
C TYR A 498 1.04 6.32 -1.90
N LEU A 499 0.27 7.03 -1.07
CA LEU A 499 -1.19 7.03 -1.09
C LEU A 499 -1.74 8.45 -1.06
N MET A 500 -2.60 8.78 -2.02
CA MET A 500 -3.22 10.10 -2.17
C MET A 500 -4.73 9.97 -2.36
N ASP A 501 -5.45 11.02 -1.98
CA ASP A 501 -6.88 11.20 -2.29
C ASP A 501 -7.11 12.62 -2.81
N GLU A 502 -7.65 12.74 -4.02
CA GLU A 502 -8.07 14.00 -4.60
C GLU A 502 -9.57 14.03 -4.85
N LYS A 503 -10.20 15.13 -4.45
CA LYS A 503 -11.61 15.36 -4.72
C LYS A 503 -11.80 15.84 -6.14
N MET A 504 -12.72 15.22 -6.87
CA MET A 504 -13.17 15.67 -8.18
C MET A 504 -14.71 15.76 -8.17
N GLY A 505 -15.24 16.99 -8.22
CA GLY A 505 -16.67 17.24 -8.08
C GLY A 505 -17.19 16.77 -6.71
N GLN A 506 -18.12 15.81 -6.72
CA GLN A 506 -18.65 15.16 -5.51
C GLN A 506 -17.94 13.84 -5.17
N GLY A 507 -17.11 13.31 -6.07
CA GLY A 507 -16.40 12.06 -5.90
C GLY A 507 -14.91 12.25 -5.63
N HIS A 508 -14.18 11.14 -5.73
CA HIS A 508 -12.81 11.03 -5.27
C HIS A 508 -11.96 10.20 -6.24
N VAL A 509 -10.69 10.56 -6.37
CA VAL A 509 -9.65 9.79 -7.07
C VAL A 509 -8.57 9.46 -6.05
N ILE A 510 -8.45 8.18 -5.71
CA ILE A 510 -7.49 7.64 -4.76
C ILE A 510 -6.39 6.92 -5.54
N LEU A 511 -5.14 7.27 -5.29
CA LEU A 511 -3.98 6.75 -6.04
C LEU A 511 -3.02 6.02 -5.13
N PHE A 512 -2.62 4.81 -5.53
CA PHE A 512 -1.50 4.05 -4.96
C PHE A 512 -0.32 4.07 -5.94
N ALA A 513 0.88 4.38 -5.44
CA ALA A 513 2.12 4.50 -6.21
C ALA A 513 2.74 3.17 -6.63
#